data_AF-A0A945U9L8-F1
#
_entry.id   AF-A0A945U9L8-F1
#
_cell.length_a   1.000
_cell.length_b   1.000
_cell.length_c   1.000
_cell.angle_alpha   90.00
_cell.angle_beta   90.00
_cell.angle_gamma   90.00
#
_symmetry.space_group_name_H-M   'P 1'
#
loop_
_entity.id
_entity.type
_entity.pdbx_description
1 polymer ?
#
loop_
_entity_poly.entity_id
_entity_poly.type
_entity_poly.pdbx_seq_one_letter_code
_entity_poly.pdbx_strand_id
1 'polypeptide(L)' 'MKDHFNVEMEDISEFPLERSRDFSFWEDISYQKLKETLQTDLDVARRFCSIVRTGSPFQLGDYFYRIKSI' A
#
# COMPACT_ATOMS: atom_id res chain seq x y z
N MET A 1 16.19 -10.52 -1.86
CA MET A 1 16.85 -9.64 -2.87
C MET A 1 16.86 -8.25 -2.24
N LYS A 2 18.04 -7.68 -1.94
CA LYS A 2 18.17 -6.39 -1.24
C LYS A 2 18.22 -5.27 -2.26
N ASP A 3 17.28 -4.34 -2.21
CA ASP A 3 17.36 -3.09 -2.97
C ASP A 3 18.44 -2.17 -2.39
N HIS A 4 19.01 -1.30 -3.24
CA HIS A 4 20.10 -0.35 -2.93
C HIS A 4 19.83 0.63 -1.77
N PHE A 5 18.65 0.60 -1.16
CA PHE A 5 18.25 1.51 -0.10
C PHE A 5 18.01 0.82 1.25
N ASN A 6 18.23 -0.50 1.33
CA ASN A 6 18.15 -1.29 2.56
C ASN A 6 16.83 -1.08 3.35
N VAL A 7 15.76 -0.68 2.67
CA VAL A 7 14.40 -0.64 3.22
C VAL A 7 13.85 -2.05 3.08
N GLU A 8 13.88 -2.80 4.18
CA GLU A 8 13.06 -4.01 4.28
C GLU A 8 11.61 -3.56 4.30
N MET A 9 10.87 -3.79 3.21
CA MET A 9 9.42 -3.64 3.24
C MET A 9 8.90 -4.59 4.32
N GLU A 10 8.27 -4.05 5.36
CA GLU A 10 7.60 -4.87 6.36
C GLU A 10 6.58 -5.76 5.63
N ASP A 11 6.57 -7.05 5.97
CA ASP A 11 5.59 -7.97 5.39
C ASP A 11 4.23 -7.63 5.97
N ILE A 12 3.38 -7.07 5.12
CA ILE A 12 2.04 -6.67 5.49
C ILE A 12 0.98 -7.51 4.80
N SER A 13 1.36 -8.67 4.27
CA SER A 13 0.43 -9.62 3.68
C SER A 13 -0.67 -10.08 4.64
N GLU A 14 -0.43 -9.95 5.95
CA GLU A 14 -1.38 -10.27 7.02
C GLU A 14 -2.41 -9.16 7.27
N PHE A 15 -2.17 -7.94 6.80
CA PHE A 15 -3.09 -6.83 7.02
C PHE A 15 -4.13 -6.76 5.90
N PRO A 16 -5.43 -6.67 6.23
CA PRO A 16 -6.46 -6.41 5.23
C PRO A 16 -6.23 -5.04 4.61
N LEU A 17 -6.23 -4.98 3.29
CA LEU A 17 -6.01 -3.75 2.52
C LEU A 17 -7.30 -3.35 1.84
N GLU A 18 -7.49 -2.04 1.74
CA GLU A 18 -8.63 -1.48 1.04
C GLU A 18 -8.21 -0.30 0.18
N ARG A 19 -8.98 -0.07 -0.88
CA ARG A 19 -8.79 1.05 -1.80
C ARG A 19 -10.09 1.82 -2.02
N SER A 20 -9.99 3.09 -2.35
CA SER A 20 -11.12 3.96 -2.65
C SER A 20 -10.76 4.91 -3.78
N ARG A 21 -11.71 5.39 -4.57
CA ARG A 21 -11.44 6.48 -5.53
C ARG A 21 -11.60 7.87 -4.90
N ASP A 22 -12.44 7.98 -3.90
CA ASP A 22 -12.97 9.27 -3.43
C ASP A 22 -13.24 9.30 -1.91
N PHE A 23 -12.71 8.33 -1.17
CA PHE A 23 -12.94 8.12 0.26
C PHE A 23 -14.40 7.77 0.65
N SER A 24 -15.34 7.71 -0.30
CA SER A 24 -16.76 7.46 -0.02
C SER A 24 -17.06 5.97 0.13
N PHE A 25 -16.36 5.12 -0.62
CA PHE A 25 -16.47 3.66 -0.53
C PHE A 25 -15.09 3.01 -0.60
N TRP A 26 -14.87 2.03 0.26
CA TRP A 26 -13.62 1.28 0.34
C TRP A 26 -13.84 -0.17 -0.08
N GLU A 27 -13.10 -0.59 -1.11
CA GLU A 27 -13.09 -1.94 -1.65
C GLU A 27 -11.93 -2.73 -1.06
N ASP A 28 -12.17 -3.95 -0.59
CA ASP A 28 -11.11 -4.87 -0.20
C ASP A 28 -10.22 -5.22 -1.41
N ILE A 29 -8.90 -5.22 -1.22
CA ILE A 29 -7.90 -5.56 -2.22
C ILE A 29 -6.86 -6.52 -1.64
N SER A 30 -6.36 -7.44 -2.46
CA SER A 30 -5.28 -8.34 -2.06
C SER A 30 -3.93 -7.65 -2.13
N TYR A 31 -3.02 -8.04 -1.21
CA TYR A 31 -1.63 -7.61 -1.24
C TYR A 31 -0.95 -7.93 -2.59
N GLN A 32 -1.29 -9.05 -3.23
CA GLN A 32 -0.76 -9.39 -4.56
C GLN A 32 -1.10 -8.33 -5.63
N LYS A 33 -2.37 -7.90 -5.69
CA LYS A 33 -2.81 -6.91 -6.68
C LYS A 33 -2.20 -5.54 -6.43
N LEU A 34 -2.03 -5.18 -5.15
CA LEU A 34 -1.27 -3.98 -4.80
C LEU A 34 0.21 -4.13 -5.20
N LYS A 35 0.85 -5.27 -4.91
CA LYS A 35 2.24 -5.53 -5.26
C LYS A 35 2.50 -5.46 -6.77
N GLU A 36 1.58 -5.92 -7.61
CA GLU A 36 1.65 -5.73 -9.07
C GLU A 36 1.65 -4.24 -9.45
N THR A 37 0.86 -3.43 -8.74
CA THR A 37 0.80 -1.98 -8.94
C THR A 37 2.04 -1.26 -8.36
N LEU A 38 2.64 -1.79 -7.28
CA LEU A 38 3.85 -1.23 -6.65
C LEU A 38 5.15 -1.62 -7.40
N GLN A 39 5.16 -2.76 -8.09
CA GLN A 39 6.32 -3.23 -8.87
C GLN A 39 6.72 -2.26 -9.99
N THR A 40 5.82 -1.37 -10.40
CA THR A 40 6.12 -0.33 -11.40
C THR A 40 6.82 0.89 -10.81
N ASP A 41 6.83 1.09 -9.48
CA ASP A 41 7.37 2.30 -8.86
C ASP A 41 7.90 2.07 -7.43
N LEU A 42 9.23 2.08 -7.28
CA LEU A 42 9.94 1.87 -6.02
C LEU A 42 9.67 2.97 -4.97
N ASP A 43 9.40 4.20 -5.41
CA ASP A 43 9.09 5.32 -4.50
C ASP A 43 7.69 5.17 -3.89
N VAL A 44 6.78 4.55 -4.63
CA VAL A 44 5.43 4.23 -4.15
C VAL A 44 5.47 3.15 -3.07
N ALA A 45 6.33 2.13 -3.21
CA ALA A 45 6.52 1.11 -2.18
C ALA A 45 6.98 1.72 -0.84
N ARG A 46 7.86 2.72 -0.87
CA ARG A 46 8.29 3.44 0.36
C ARG A 46 7.16 4.24 1.00
N ARG A 47 6.38 4.96 0.18
CA ARG A 47 5.20 5.69 0.66
C ARG A 47 4.21 4.73 1.32
N PHE A 48 4.03 3.56 0.73
CA PHE A 48 3.18 2.53 1.29
C PHE A 48 3.67 1.99 2.64
N CYS A 49 4.96 1.69 2.80
CA CYS A 49 5.50 1.34 4.12
C CYS A 49 5.28 2.45 5.17
N SER A 50 5.26 3.72 4.75
CA SER A 50 4.96 4.83 5.67
C SER A 50 3.51 4.83 6.16
N ILE A 51 2.58 4.32 5.36
CA ILE A 51 1.15 4.22 5.70
C ILE A 51 0.93 3.13 6.71
N VAL A 52 1.58 1.99 6.50
CA VAL A 52 1.57 0.87 7.45
C VAL A 52 1.94 1.38 8.84
N ARG A 53 2.92 2.29 8.91
CA ARG A 53 3.40 2.88 10.16
C ARG A 53 2.53 4.00 10.74
N THR A 54 1.69 4.65 9.93
CA THR A 54 0.94 5.86 10.32
C THR A 54 -0.58 5.73 10.23
N GLY A 55 -1.09 4.65 9.63
CA GLY A 55 -2.51 4.40 9.36
C GLY A 55 -3.15 5.32 8.30
N SER A 56 -2.39 6.22 7.70
CA SER A 56 -2.95 7.26 6.80
C SER A 56 -3.09 6.78 5.35
N PRO A 57 -4.19 7.06 4.64
CA PRO A 57 -4.32 6.65 3.24
C PRO A 57 -3.32 7.36 2.30
N PHE A 58 -2.90 6.68 1.23
CA PHE A 58 -2.12 7.30 0.15
C PHE A 58 -2.79 7.15 -1.20
N GLN A 59 -2.51 8.09 -2.09
CA GLN A 59 -2.93 8.04 -3.48
C GLN A 59 -1.88 7.35 -4.36
N LEU A 60 -2.34 6.43 -5.21
CA LEU A 60 -1.59 5.82 -6.30
C LEU A 60 -2.47 5.77 -7.55
N GLY A 61 -2.10 6.56 -8.56
CA GLY A 61 -2.95 6.80 -9.72
C GLY A 61 -4.30 7.39 -9.30
N ASP A 62 -5.38 6.75 -9.76
CA ASP A 62 -6.76 7.19 -9.52
C ASP A 62 -7.38 6.63 -8.22
N TYR A 63 -6.59 5.93 -7.39
CA TYR A 63 -7.08 5.29 -6.17
C TYR A 63 -6.27 5.70 -4.95
N PHE A 64 -6.95 5.82 -3.84
CA PHE A 64 -6.40 5.85 -2.50
C PHE A 64 -6.35 4.43 -1.94
N TYR A 65 -5.35 4.13 -1.13
CA TYR A 65 -5.13 2.83 -0.53
C TYR A 65 -4.78 3.01 0.96
N ARG A 66 -5.21 2.06 1.80
CA ARG A 66 -4.87 2.03 3.21
C ARG A 66 -4.93 0.61 3.77
N ILE A 67 -4.36 0.42 4.95
CA ILE A 67 -4.70 -0.73 5.79
C ILE A 67 -6.11 -0.52 6.31
N LYS A 68 -6.94 -1.55 6.21
CA LYS A 68 -8.27 -1.57 6.78
C LYS A 68 -8.14 -1.44 8.29
N SER A 69 -8.62 -0.30 8.81
CA SER A 69 -8.69 -0.10 10.25
C SER A 69 -9.68 -1.11 10.82
N ILE A 70 -9.23 -1.88 11.81
CA ILE A 70 -10.09 -2.76 12.62
C ILE A 70 -11.05 -1.89 13.42
#